data_AF-A0A842UEH0-F1
#
_entry.id   AF-A0A842UEH0-F1
#
_cell.length_a   1.000
_cell.length_b   1.000
_cell.length_c   1.000
_cell.angle_alpha   90.00
_cell.angle_beta   90.00
_cell.angle_gamma   90.00
#
_symmetry.space_group_name_H-M   'P 1'
#
loop_
_entity.id
_entity.type
_entity.pdbx_description
1 polymer ?
#
loop_
_entity_poly.entity_id
_entity_poly.type
_entity_poly.pdbx_seq_one_letter_code
_entity_poly.pdbx_strand_id
1 'polypeptide(L)'
;MAKRGPKKVPKFDYKKVEAQMHTKPVKSQLTLGQRAADRLTSFCGSWTFIIMLLVLMAVWMAVNVAFVIFRWDPYPFILLNFVLSCLAAMQAPIILMSQNRQTERDRLAAKYDYQVNRRAERENLVMMRDLRAIKRKLNIK
;
A
#
# COMPACT_ATOMS: atom_id res chain seq x y z
N MET A 1 32.30 54.39 10.24
CA MET A 1 31.48 53.21 10.59
C MET A 1 30.19 53.21 9.77
N ALA A 2 30.08 52.37 8.74
CA ALA A 2 28.89 52.34 7.87
C ALA A 2 27.78 51.48 8.49
N LYS A 3 26.63 52.09 8.82
CA LYS A 3 25.42 51.41 9.30
C LYS A 3 24.85 50.55 8.18
N ARG A 4 25.06 49.22 8.25
CA ARG A 4 24.41 48.25 7.35
C ARG A 4 22.92 48.21 7.66
N GLY A 5 22.10 48.77 6.77
CA GLY A 5 20.64 48.73 6.84
C GLY A 5 20.09 47.30 6.87
N PRO A 6 18.85 47.10 7.34
CA PRO A 6 18.28 45.76 7.53
C PRO A 6 18.19 45.03 6.19
N LYS A 7 18.88 43.89 6.08
CA LYS A 7 18.80 43.02 4.90
C LYS A 7 17.35 42.59 4.69
N LYS A 8 16.80 42.84 3.49
CA LYS A 8 15.45 42.41 3.09
C LYS A 8 15.39 40.88 3.19
N VAL A 9 14.40 40.40 3.94
CA VAL A 9 14.15 38.96 4.13
C VAL A 9 13.44 38.44 2.88
N PRO A 10 13.89 37.36 2.25
CA PRO A 10 13.21 36.78 1.09
C PRO A 10 11.79 36.33 1.49
N LYS A 11 10.78 36.67 0.67
CA LYS A 11 9.39 36.29 0.90
C LYS A 11 9.21 34.79 0.69
N PHE A 12 8.63 34.12 1.69
CA PHE A 12 8.25 32.72 1.62
C PHE A 12 7.01 32.58 0.72
N ASP A 13 7.09 31.75 -0.31
CA ASP A 13 6.02 31.59 -1.30
C ASP A 13 5.16 30.36 -0.98
N TYR A 14 4.11 30.59 -0.18
CA TYR A 14 3.19 29.57 0.33
C TYR A 14 2.48 28.79 -0.80
N LYS A 15 2.18 29.44 -1.94
CA LYS A 15 1.47 28.81 -3.07
C LYS A 15 2.29 27.73 -3.75
N LYS A 16 3.62 27.89 -3.75
CA LYS A 16 4.55 26.92 -4.34
C LYS A 16 4.64 25.65 -3.48
N VAL A 17 4.43 25.75 -2.18
CA VAL A 17 4.44 24.63 -1.23
C VAL A 17 3.14 23.83 -1.33
N GLU A 18 1.98 24.50 -1.35
CA GLU A 18 0.68 23.84 -1.56
C GLU A 18 0.60 23.10 -2.91
N ALA A 19 1.10 23.72 -3.98
CA ALA A 19 1.12 23.08 -5.30
C ALA A 19 1.98 21.79 -5.33
N GLN A 20 3.01 21.71 -4.48
CA GLN A 20 3.90 20.54 -4.37
C GLN A 20 3.34 19.44 -3.46
N MET A 21 2.51 19.78 -2.46
CA MET A 21 1.82 18.80 -1.61
C MET A 21 0.79 17.97 -2.39
N HIS A 22 0.13 18.57 -3.39
CA HIS A 22 -1.01 17.95 -4.08
C HIS A 22 -0.69 17.15 -5.34
N THR A 23 0.56 17.11 -5.81
CA THR A 23 0.85 16.58 -7.15
C THR A 23 1.94 15.52 -7.17
N LYS A 24 1.52 14.26 -7.07
CA LYS A 24 1.45 13.35 -8.23
C LYS A 24 0.98 11.97 -7.74
N PRO A 25 -0.24 11.50 -8.08
CA PRO A 25 -0.53 10.09 -7.92
C PRO A 25 0.47 9.32 -8.77
N VAL A 26 1.26 8.45 -8.14
CA VAL A 26 2.13 7.50 -8.82
C VAL A 26 1.21 6.55 -9.59
N LYS A 27 0.86 6.93 -10.82
CA LYS A 27 0.12 6.06 -11.74
C LYS A 27 1.07 4.99 -12.21
N SER A 28 1.16 3.88 -11.49
CA SER A 28 1.84 2.68 -12.01
C SER A 28 0.98 2.15 -13.15
N GLN A 29 1.53 2.10 -14.36
CA GLN A 29 0.89 1.41 -15.47
C GLN A 29 0.89 -0.09 -15.14
N LEU A 30 -0.26 -0.58 -14.66
CA LEU A 30 -0.45 -1.99 -14.30
C LEU A 30 -0.45 -2.83 -15.58
N THR A 31 0.42 -3.82 -15.67
CA THR A 31 0.38 -4.80 -16.76
C THR A 31 -0.87 -5.69 -16.65
N LEU A 32 -1.32 -6.31 -17.75
CA LEU A 32 -2.52 -7.16 -17.76
C LEU A 32 -2.45 -8.29 -16.73
N GLY A 33 -1.27 -8.91 -16.57
CA GLY A 33 -1.03 -9.94 -15.55
C GLY A 33 -1.15 -9.41 -14.11
N GLN A 34 -0.67 -8.19 -13.86
CA GLN A 34 -0.82 -7.55 -12.54
C GLN A 34 -2.27 -7.22 -12.21
N ARG A 35 -3.08 -6.80 -13.20
CA ARG A 35 -4.53 -6.59 -13.01
C ARG A 35 -5.27 -7.89 -12.72
N ALA A 36 -4.91 -8.99 -13.39
CA ALA A 36 -5.51 -10.30 -13.14
C ALA A 36 -5.16 -10.81 -11.73
N ALA A 37 -3.88 -10.73 -11.34
CA ALA A 37 -3.41 -11.13 -10.01
C ALA A 37 -4.10 -10.33 -8.88
N ASP A 38 -4.38 -9.04 -9.09
CA ASP A 38 -5.08 -8.21 -8.10
C ASP A 38 -6.53 -8.61 -7.87
N ARG A 39 -7.24 -8.88 -8.96
CA ARG A 39 -8.61 -9.39 -8.87
C ARG A 39 -8.63 -10.77 -8.21
N LEU A 40 -7.65 -11.61 -8.53
CA LEU A 40 -7.56 -12.94 -7.93
C LEU A 40 -7.22 -12.86 -6.44
N THR A 41 -6.28 -11.99 -6.04
CA THR A 41 -5.89 -11.79 -4.64
C THR A 41 -7.04 -11.22 -3.81
N SER A 42 -7.76 -10.23 -4.35
CA SER A 42 -8.93 -9.65 -3.66
C SER A 42 -10.10 -10.62 -3.55
N PHE A 43 -10.28 -11.51 -4.54
CA PHE A 43 -11.30 -12.55 -4.50
C PHE A 43 -10.94 -13.69 -3.53
N CYS A 44 -9.70 -14.21 -3.61
CA CYS A 44 -9.19 -15.26 -2.71
C CYS A 44 -9.09 -14.81 -1.24
N GLY A 45 -8.94 -13.52 -0.98
CA GLY A 45 -8.87 -12.95 0.37
C GLY A 45 -10.23 -12.62 1.01
N SER A 46 -11.35 -12.87 0.33
CA SER A 46 -12.68 -12.55 0.84
C SER A 46 -13.25 -13.66 1.72
N TRP A 47 -13.96 -13.29 2.79
CA TRP A 47 -14.73 -14.21 3.63
C TRP A 47 -15.78 -15.01 2.83
N THR A 48 -16.34 -14.42 1.78
CA THR A 48 -17.32 -15.09 0.91
C THR A 48 -16.71 -16.26 0.12
N PHE A 49 -15.44 -16.15 -0.28
CA PHE A 49 -14.73 -17.22 -1.00
C PHE A 49 -14.48 -18.43 -0.10
N ILE A 50 -14.06 -18.19 1.15
CA ILE A 50 -13.83 -19.25 2.14
C ILE A 50 -15.13 -20.04 2.39
N ILE A 51 -16.24 -19.33 2.61
CA ILE A 51 -17.55 -19.96 2.83
C ILE A 51 -18.00 -20.73 1.59
N MET A 52 -17.85 -20.16 0.39
CA MET A 52 -18.18 -20.85 -0.86
C MET A 52 -17.38 -22.14 -1.04
N LEU A 53 -16.07 -22.13 -0.75
CA LEU A 53 -15.21 -23.31 -0.86
C LEU A 53 -15.62 -24.41 0.12
N LEU A 54 -15.97 -24.04 1.36
CA LEU A 54 -16.47 -24.98 2.37
C LEU A 54 -17.81 -25.60 1.96
N VAL A 55 -18.74 -24.80 1.43
CA VAL A 55 -20.03 -25.29 0.92
C VAL A 55 -19.82 -26.22 -0.27
N LEU A 56 -18.96 -25.85 -1.22
CA LEU A 56 -18.63 -26.70 -2.37
C LEU A 56 -18.06 -28.05 -1.92
N MET A 57 -17.15 -28.03 -0.94
CA MET A 57 -16.56 -29.24 -0.38
C MET A 57 -17.62 -30.12 0.32
N ALA A 58 -18.50 -29.52 1.13
CA ALA A 58 -19.59 -30.23 1.78
C ALA A 58 -20.59 -30.82 0.77
N VAL A 59 -20.94 -30.08 -0.29
CA VAL A 59 -21.80 -30.56 -1.38
C VAL A 59 -21.13 -31.70 -2.15
N TRP A 60 -19.84 -31.59 -2.47
CA TRP A 60 -19.09 -32.64 -3.15
C TRP A 60 -19.03 -33.93 -2.35
N MET A 61 -18.79 -33.83 -1.03
CA MET A 61 -18.84 -34.95 -0.11
C MET A 61 -20.25 -35.56 -0.07
N ALA A 62 -21.30 -34.73 0.07
CA ALA A 62 -22.68 -35.19 0.12
C ALA A 62 -23.12 -35.91 -1.17
N VAL A 63 -22.75 -35.39 -2.34
CA VAL A 63 -23.04 -36.02 -3.63
C VAL A 63 -22.32 -37.37 -3.75
N ASN A 64 -21.04 -37.47 -3.37
CA ASN A 64 -20.30 -38.73 -3.44
C ASN A 64 -20.81 -39.77 -2.44
N VAL A 65 -21.27 -39.35 -1.25
CA VAL A 65 -21.87 -40.26 -0.25
C VAL A 65 -23.27 -40.70 -0.66
N ALA A 66 -24.08 -39.82 -1.26
CA ALA A 66 -25.44 -40.13 -1.70
C ALA A 66 -25.47 -41.01 -2.96
N PHE A 67 -24.56 -40.79 -3.91
CA PHE A 67 -24.43 -41.60 -5.12
C PHE A 67 -23.44 -42.76 -4.93
N VAL A 68 -23.79 -43.71 -4.05
CA VAL A 68 -22.99 -44.94 -3.82
C VAL A 68 -22.87 -45.81 -5.08
N ILE A 69 -23.79 -45.68 -6.03
CA ILE A 69 -23.84 -46.53 -7.25
C ILE A 69 -22.72 -46.19 -8.24
N PHE A 70 -22.28 -44.92 -8.29
CA PHE A 70 -21.28 -44.47 -9.27
C PHE A 70 -19.85 -44.34 -8.70
N ARG A 71 -19.65 -44.50 -7.38
CA ARG A 71 -18.34 -44.47 -6.65
C ARG A 71 -17.25 -43.66 -7.36
N TRP A 72 -17.55 -42.42 -7.71
CA TRP A 72 -16.66 -41.63 -8.58
C TRP A 72 -15.42 -41.14 -7.81
N ASP A 73 -15.54 -40.95 -6.48
CA ASP A 73 -14.43 -40.65 -5.56
C ASP A 73 -14.64 -41.35 -4.19
N PRO A 74 -14.18 -42.61 -4.02
CA PRO A 74 -14.25 -43.33 -2.75
C PRO A 74 -13.44 -42.65 -1.64
N TYR A 75 -13.85 -42.82 -0.38
CA TYR A 75 -13.08 -42.35 0.77
C TYR A 75 -11.65 -42.94 0.70
N PRO A 76 -10.57 -42.14 0.66
CA PRO A 76 -10.39 -40.77 1.20
C PRO A 76 -10.32 -39.65 0.13
N PHE A 77 -11.33 -39.52 -0.73
CA PHE A 77 -11.55 -38.39 -1.67
C PHE A 77 -10.28 -37.88 -2.38
N ILE A 78 -9.65 -38.73 -3.18
CA ILE A 78 -8.32 -38.46 -3.78
C ILE A 78 -8.36 -37.27 -4.75
N LEU A 79 -9.46 -37.11 -5.49
CA LEU A 79 -9.61 -36.04 -6.46
C LEU A 79 -9.81 -34.69 -5.78
N LEU A 80 -10.65 -34.65 -4.74
CA LEU A 80 -10.85 -33.45 -3.94
C LEU A 80 -9.53 -33.01 -3.28
N ASN A 81 -8.80 -33.94 -2.70
CA ASN A 81 -7.52 -33.66 -2.06
C ASN A 81 -6.45 -33.16 -3.05
N PHE A 82 -6.42 -33.74 -4.26
CA PHE A 82 -5.53 -33.29 -5.33
C PHE A 82 -5.82 -31.84 -5.75
N VAL A 83 -7.09 -31.50 -5.98
CA VAL A 83 -7.48 -30.13 -6.39
C VAL A 83 -7.16 -29.11 -5.29
N LEU A 84 -7.46 -29.42 -4.04
CA LEU A 84 -7.15 -28.55 -2.90
C LEU A 84 -5.65 -28.32 -2.74
N SER A 85 -4.83 -29.37 -2.92
CA SER A 85 -3.37 -29.27 -2.85
C SER A 85 -2.81 -28.37 -3.96
N CYS A 86 -3.32 -28.52 -5.20
CA CYS A 86 -2.93 -27.67 -6.33
C CYS A 86 -3.35 -26.20 -6.10
N LEU A 87 -4.56 -25.97 -5.59
CA LEU A 87 -5.04 -24.63 -5.24
C LEU A 87 -4.15 -23.96 -4.18
N ALA A 88 -3.79 -24.69 -3.12
CA ALA A 88 -2.90 -24.18 -2.08
C ALA A 88 -1.50 -23.85 -2.62
N ALA A 89 -0.94 -24.73 -3.46
CA ALA A 89 0.37 -24.52 -4.08
C ALA A 89 0.41 -23.26 -4.97
N MET A 90 -0.68 -22.95 -5.68
CA MET A 90 -0.79 -21.76 -6.51
C MET A 90 -0.98 -20.46 -5.69
N GLN A 91 -1.58 -20.56 -4.49
CA GLN A 91 -1.82 -19.38 -3.65
C GLN A 91 -0.53 -18.72 -3.16
N ALA A 92 0.48 -19.51 -2.75
CA ALA A 92 1.74 -18.98 -2.22
C ALA A 92 2.47 -17.99 -3.17
N PRO A 93 2.71 -18.30 -4.46
CA PRO A 93 3.36 -17.35 -5.38
C PRO A 93 2.48 -16.15 -5.72
N ILE A 94 1.14 -16.30 -5.80
CA ILE A 94 0.23 -15.17 -6.02
C ILE A 94 0.30 -14.19 -4.85
N ILE A 95 0.23 -14.72 -3.63
CA ILE A 95 0.38 -13.93 -2.40
C ILE A 95 1.75 -13.25 -2.39
N LEU A 96 2.84 -13.97 -2.69
CA LEU A 96 4.20 -13.43 -2.74
C LEU A 96 4.35 -12.31 -3.78
N MET A 97 3.76 -12.46 -4.97
CA MET A 97 3.75 -11.41 -5.99
C MET A 97 2.97 -10.17 -5.53
N SER A 98 1.82 -10.38 -4.87
CA SER A 98 1.02 -9.29 -4.32
C SER A 98 1.76 -8.55 -3.19
N GLN A 99 2.49 -9.29 -2.35
CA GLN A 99 3.31 -8.76 -1.26
C GLN A 99 4.49 -7.97 -1.78
N ASN A 100 5.28 -8.53 -2.71
CA ASN A 100 6.44 -7.87 -3.31
C ASN A 100 6.06 -6.49 -3.89
N ARG A 101 4.87 -6.38 -4.47
CA ARG A 101 4.36 -5.12 -5.01
C ARG A 101 3.86 -4.14 -3.95
N GLN A 102 3.26 -4.62 -2.87
CA GLN A 102 2.91 -3.76 -1.73
C GLN A 102 4.18 -3.20 -1.09
N THR A 103 5.20 -4.02 -0.87
CA THR A 103 6.51 -3.61 -0.31
C THR A 103 7.17 -2.52 -1.16
N GLU A 104 7.16 -2.64 -2.49
CA GLU A 104 7.73 -1.60 -3.36
C GLU A 104 6.95 -0.28 -3.29
N ARG A 105 5.61 -0.33 -3.21
CA ARG A 105 4.78 0.86 -2.98
C ARG A 105 5.09 1.51 -1.63
N ASP A 106 5.17 0.71 -0.57
CA ASP A 106 5.43 1.19 0.79
C ASP A 106 6.83 1.80 0.89
N ARG A 107 7.82 1.21 0.21
CA ARG A 107 9.17 1.76 0.10
C ARG A 107 9.21 3.11 -0.61
N LEU A 108 8.44 3.27 -1.69
CA LEU A 108 8.33 4.54 -2.40
C LEU A 108 7.63 5.60 -1.54
N ALA A 109 6.55 5.23 -0.85
CA ALA A 109 5.85 6.11 0.08
C ALA A 109 6.78 6.57 1.20
N ALA A 110 7.51 5.65 1.84
CA ALA A 110 8.48 5.98 2.89
C ALA A 110 9.60 6.93 2.40
N LYS A 111 10.11 6.74 1.18
CA LYS A 111 11.10 7.66 0.58
C LYS A 111 10.53 9.05 0.34
N TYR A 112 9.26 9.15 -0.05
CA TYR A 112 8.59 10.43 -0.24
C TYR A 112 8.37 11.13 1.09
N ASP A 113 7.82 10.43 2.08
CA ASP A 113 7.59 10.95 3.44
C ASP A 113 8.89 11.44 4.08
N TYR A 114 9.99 10.69 3.91
CA TYR A 114 11.31 11.12 4.36
C TYR A 114 11.74 12.47 3.75
N GLN A 115 11.53 12.65 2.44
CA GLN A 115 11.88 13.90 1.77
C GLN A 115 11.01 15.07 2.22
N VAL A 116 9.71 14.84 2.41
CA VAL A 116 8.77 15.86 2.92
C VAL A 116 9.17 16.25 4.33
N ASN A 117 9.43 15.28 5.21
CA ASN A 117 9.83 15.54 6.59
C ASN A 117 11.12 16.36 6.67
N ARG A 118 12.12 16.03 5.84
CA ARG A 118 13.37 16.80 5.73
C ARG A 118 13.21 18.21 5.15
N ARG A 119 12.15 18.47 4.38
CA ARG A 119 11.81 19.82 3.92
C ARG A 119 11.13 20.59 5.03
N ALA A 120 10.16 19.98 5.71
CA ALA A 120 9.45 20.54 6.85
C ALA A 120 10.43 20.93 7.99
N GLU A 121 11.42 20.09 8.28
CA GLU A 121 12.46 20.39 9.26
C GLU A 121 13.24 21.67 8.90
N ARG A 122 13.66 21.80 7.63
CA ARG A 122 14.37 23.00 7.15
C ARG A 122 13.51 24.25 7.25
N GLU A 123 12.23 24.16 6.88
CA GLU A 123 11.30 25.28 6.97
C GLU A 123 11.07 25.69 8.43
N ASN A 124 10.95 24.73 9.35
CA ASN A 124 10.82 25.00 10.78
C ASN A 124 12.06 25.71 11.34
N LEU A 125 13.27 25.26 10.95
CA LEU A 125 14.52 25.95 11.32
C LEU A 125 14.57 27.39 10.80
N VAL A 126 14.06 27.65 9.58
CA VAL A 126 13.98 29.01 9.03
C VAL A 126 12.99 29.85 9.82
N MET A 127 11.78 29.34 10.12
CA MET A 127 10.79 30.05 10.95
C MET A 127 11.34 30.39 12.33
N MET A 128 12.02 29.45 12.98
CA MET A 128 12.67 29.66 14.29
C MET A 128 13.77 30.74 14.22
N ARG A 129 14.50 30.82 13.11
CA ARG A 129 15.52 31.86 12.90
C ARG A 129 14.88 33.24 12.77
N ASP A 130 13.79 33.34 12.02
CA ASP A 130 13.09 34.60 11.76
C ASP A 130 12.38 35.11 13.02
N LEU A 131 11.74 34.22 13.79
CA LEU A 131 11.20 34.55 15.12
C LEU A 131 12.29 35.06 16.07
N ARG A 132 13.46 34.42 16.11
CA ARG A 132 14.62 34.91 16.90
C ARG A 132 15.13 36.26 16.42
N ALA A 133 15.08 36.54 15.12
CA ALA A 133 15.47 37.83 14.57
C ALA A 133 14.48 38.94 14.96
N ILE A 134 13.18 38.67 14.91
CA ILE A 134 12.12 39.59 15.35
C ILE A 134 12.23 39.84 16.85
N LYS A 135 12.35 38.78 17.67
CA LYS A 135 12.52 38.89 19.12
C LYS A 135 13.73 39.76 19.49
N ARG A 136 14.86 39.59 18.81
CA ARG A 136 16.05 40.44 19.03
C ARG A 136 15.81 41.91 18.70
N LYS A 137 15.05 42.22 17.63
CA LYS A 137 14.72 43.61 17.28
C LYS A 137 13.76 44.26 18.29
N LEU A 138 12.82 43.49 18.83
CA LEU A 138 11.89 43.96 19.86
C LEU A 138 12.57 44.14 21.22
N ASN A 139 13.56 43.29 21.55
CA ASN A 139 14.37 43.39 22.77
C ASN A 139 15.51 44.43 22.66
N ILE A 140 15.48 45.27 21.62
CA ILE A 140 16.29 46.49 21.52
C ILE A 140 15.30 47.65 21.67
N LYS A 141 14.86 47.88 22.90
CA LYS A 141 14.35 49.16 23.40
C LYS A 141 14.48 49.17 24.91
#